data_AF-A0A855XDL2-F1
#
_entry.id   AF-A0A855XDL2-F1
#
_cell.length_a   1.000
_cell.length_b   1.000
_cell.length_c   1.000
_cell.angle_alpha   90.00
_cell.angle_beta   90.00
_cell.angle_gamma   90.00
#
_symmetry.space_group_name_H-M   'P 1'
#
loop_
_entity.id
_entity.type
_entity.pdbx_description
1 polymer ?
#
loop_
_entity_poly.entity_id
_entity_poly.type
_entity_poly.pdbx_seq_one_letter_code
_entity_poly.pdbx_strand_id
1 'polypeptide(L)'
;MDTKFIDKKIEEVERVVYLHGGDAVILCKSVLGWLKEIREKVLSNQKYTVQVLPGEFGYLNFIRGEGFSVNSSEATDVCQTYFTQAEINEFKKKHDLAIDWDKAIIEPVKAEL
;
A
#
# COMPACT_ATOMS: atom_id res chain seq x y z
N MET A 1 8.36 -5.46 -3.54
CA MET A 1 8.09 -5.97 -4.90
C MET A 1 7.38 -4.86 -5.66
N ASP A 2 7.94 -4.40 -6.78
CA ASP A 2 7.45 -3.21 -7.49
C ASP A 2 6.18 -3.51 -8.31
N THR A 3 5.04 -2.94 -7.92
CA THR A 3 3.77 -3.10 -8.64
C THR A 3 3.87 -2.64 -10.10
N LYS A 4 4.83 -1.76 -10.44
CA LYS A 4 5.07 -1.31 -11.82
C LYS A 4 5.40 -2.46 -12.77
N PHE A 5 6.09 -3.50 -12.30
CA PHE A 5 6.37 -4.67 -13.13
C PHE A 5 5.09 -5.44 -13.45
N ILE A 6 4.22 -5.61 -12.45
CA ILE A 6 2.94 -6.31 -12.61
C ILE A 6 2.00 -5.48 -13.50
N ASP A 7 1.94 -4.16 -13.29
CA ASP A 7 1.15 -3.23 -14.09
C ASP A 7 1.56 -3.30 -15.57
N LYS A 8 2.87 -3.27 -15.86
CA LYS A 8 3.37 -3.43 -17.23
C LYS A 8 2.95 -4.76 -17.85
N LYS A 9 2.97 -5.86 -17.09
CA LYS A 9 2.56 -7.18 -17.58
C LYS A 9 1.06 -7.25 -17.84
N ILE A 10 0.25 -6.60 -17.01
CA ILE A 10 -1.19 -6.45 -17.24
C ILE A 10 -1.45 -5.72 -18.57
N GLU A 11 -0.80 -4.58 -18.80
CA GLU A 11 -0.94 -3.81 -20.04
C GLU A 11 -0.51 -4.59 -21.30
N GLU A 12 0.56 -5.40 -21.20
CA GLU A 12 1.02 -6.26 -22.29
C GLU A 12 -0.03 -7.33 -22.63
N VAL A 13 -0.60 -7.98 -21.61
CA VAL A 13 -1.62 -9.03 -21.81
C VAL A 13 -2.95 -8.45 -22.30
N GLU A 14 -3.37 -7.28 -21.78
CA GLU A 14 -4.58 -6.58 -22.25
C GLU A 14 -4.47 -6.22 -23.74
N ARG A 15 -3.30 -5.78 -24.20
CA ARG A 15 -3.05 -5.53 -25.64
C ARG A 15 -3.20 -6.79 -26.48
N VAL A 16 -2.69 -7.94 -26.02
CA VAL A 16 -2.84 -9.21 -26.74
C VAL A 16 -4.31 -9.63 -26.83
N VAL A 17 -5.06 -9.49 -25.74
CA VAL A 17 -6.52 -9.77 -25.70
C VAL A 17 -7.30 -8.86 -26.64
N TYR A 18 -6.90 -7.59 -26.76
CA TYR A 18 -7.56 -6.62 -27.64
C TYR A 18 -7.29 -6.91 -29.12
N LEU A 19 -6.07 -7.29 -29.48
CA LEU A 19 -5.64 -7.45 -30.88
C LEU A 19 -5.96 -8.83 -31.47
N HIS A 20 -6.19 -9.86 -30.65
CA HIS A 20 -6.34 -11.24 -31.10
C HIS A 20 -7.68 -11.85 -30.68
N GLY A 21 -8.18 -12.83 -31.43
CA GLY A 21 -9.39 -13.61 -31.17
C GLY A 21 -9.12 -15.11 -31.01
N GLY A 22 -10.12 -15.89 -30.59
CA GLY A 22 -10.04 -17.36 -30.50
C GLY A 22 -9.45 -17.90 -29.19
N ASP A 23 -9.04 -19.17 -29.18
CA ASP A 23 -8.65 -19.90 -27.95
C ASP A 23 -7.45 -19.28 -27.21
N ALA A 24 -6.53 -18.63 -27.93
CA ALA A 24 -5.42 -17.89 -27.35
C ALA A 24 -5.89 -16.76 -26.40
N VAL A 25 -7.05 -16.15 -26.66
CA VAL A 25 -7.64 -15.10 -25.82
C VAL A 25 -8.13 -15.65 -24.49
N ILE A 26 -8.62 -16.89 -24.47
CA ILE A 26 -9.08 -17.53 -23.23
C ILE A 26 -7.91 -17.69 -22.27
N LEU A 27 -6.77 -18.17 -22.77
CA LEU A 27 -5.54 -18.28 -21.97
C LEU A 27 -5.07 -16.91 -21.45
N CYS A 28 -5.06 -15.89 -22.32
CA CYS A 28 -4.67 -14.52 -21.92
C CYS A 28 -5.61 -13.92 -20.87
N LYS A 29 -6.92 -14.16 -20.94
CA LYS A 29 -7.89 -13.72 -19.93
C LYS A 29 -7.63 -14.38 -18.57
N SER A 30 -7.32 -15.67 -18.55
CA SER A 30 -6.95 -16.38 -17.31
C SER A 30 -5.66 -15.83 -16.70
N VAL A 31 -4.63 -15.59 -17.52
CA VAL A 31 -3.37 -14.94 -17.07
C VAL A 31 -3.64 -13.55 -16.53
N LEU A 32 -4.49 -12.76 -17.21
CA LEU A 32 -4.87 -11.42 -16.76
C LEU A 32 -5.56 -11.44 -15.39
N GLY A 33 -6.47 -12.40 -15.17
CA GLY A 33 -7.10 -12.61 -13.86
C GLY A 33 -6.08 -12.87 -12.76
N TRP A 34 -5.17 -13.81 -13.00
CA TRP A 34 -4.10 -14.16 -12.05
C TRP A 34 -3.17 -12.97 -11.75
N LEU A 35 -2.77 -12.20 -12.77
CA LEU A 35 -1.96 -10.99 -12.57
C LEU A 35 -2.68 -9.94 -11.72
N LYS A 36 -3.99 -9.76 -11.92
CA LYS A 36 -4.82 -8.84 -11.13
C LYS A 36 -4.92 -9.30 -9.66
N GLU A 37 -5.13 -10.59 -9.42
CA GLU A 37 -5.14 -11.15 -8.06
C GLU A 37 -3.79 -10.97 -7.35
N ILE A 38 -2.67 -11.20 -8.04
CA ILE A 38 -1.34 -10.96 -7.46
C ILE A 38 -1.14 -9.49 -7.16
N ARG A 39 -1.50 -8.61 -8.09
CA ARG A 39 -1.42 -7.16 -7.89
C ARG A 39 -2.19 -6.74 -6.64
N GLU A 40 -3.41 -7.23 -6.47
CA GLU A 40 -4.24 -6.95 -5.30
C GLU A 40 -3.59 -7.46 -4.01
N LYS A 41 -3.05 -8.69 -3.99
CA LYS A 41 -2.34 -9.25 -2.83
C LYS A 41 -1.07 -8.46 -2.48
N VAL A 42 -0.32 -8.00 -3.48
CA VAL A 42 0.86 -7.17 -3.27
C VAL A 42 0.45 -5.83 -2.67
N LEU A 43 -0.61 -5.20 -3.20
CA LEU A 43 -1.12 -3.92 -2.67
C LEU A 43 -1.73 -4.06 -1.27
N SER A 44 -2.42 -5.16 -0.98
CA SER A 44 -2.99 -5.40 0.36
C SER A 44 -1.92 -5.60 1.42
N ASN A 45 -0.78 -6.16 1.03
CA ASN A 45 0.37 -6.38 1.91
C ASN A 45 1.35 -5.21 1.91
N GLN A 46 1.22 -4.25 0.99
CA GLN A 46 2.03 -3.05 0.98
C GLN A 46 1.72 -2.25 2.25
N LYS A 47 2.76 -2.01 3.03
CA LYS A 47 2.67 -1.17 4.22
C LYS A 47 3.23 0.21 3.94
N TYR A 48 2.77 1.16 4.74
CA TYR A 48 3.08 2.56 4.61
C TYR A 48 3.50 3.14 5.96
N THR A 49 4.37 4.14 5.89
CA THR A 49 4.59 5.09 6.99
C THR A 49 3.58 6.22 6.85
N VAL A 50 3.13 6.77 7.97
CA VAL A 50 2.21 7.90 8.01
C VAL A 50 2.86 9.00 8.84
N GLN A 51 3.16 10.14 8.23
CA GLN A 51 3.70 11.31 8.90
C GLN A 51 2.61 12.39 8.97
N VAL A 52 2.23 12.77 10.19
CA VAL A 52 1.12 13.70 10.46
C VAL A 52 1.58 15.09 10.87
N LEU A 53 2.86 15.23 11.25
CA LEU A 53 3.51 16.51 11.53
C LEU A 53 4.81 16.61 10.71
N PRO A 54 5.19 17.81 10.24
CA PRO A 54 6.48 17.99 9.58
C PRO A 54 7.64 17.78 10.57
N GLY A 55 8.76 17.26 10.07
CA GLY A 55 9.98 17.04 10.85
C GLY A 55 10.16 15.60 11.32
N GLU A 56 11.31 15.35 11.96
CA GLU A 56 11.78 13.98 12.26
C GLU A 56 10.86 13.19 13.19
N PHE A 57 10.11 13.88 14.07
CA PHE A 57 9.26 13.29 15.11
C PHE A 57 7.79 13.14 14.73
N GLY A 58 7.44 13.28 13.44
CA GLY A 58 6.05 13.40 13.00
C GLY A 58 5.32 12.11 12.64
N TYR A 59 5.89 10.94 12.91
CA TYR A 59 5.34 9.66 12.41
C TYR A 59 4.32 9.05 13.36
N LEU A 60 3.16 8.72 12.81
CA LEU A 60 2.08 8.03 13.52
C LEU A 60 2.52 6.61 13.89
N ASN A 61 2.32 6.28 15.15
CA ASN A 61 2.63 4.98 15.73
C ASN A 61 1.41 4.45 16.50
N PHE A 62 1.29 3.14 16.58
CA PHE A 62 0.28 2.48 17.39
C PHE A 62 0.96 1.64 18.47
N ILE A 63 0.82 2.08 19.71
CA ILE A 63 1.35 1.39 20.88
C ILE A 63 0.24 0.53 21.46
N ARG A 64 0.44 -0.79 21.47
CA ARG A 64 -0.56 -1.74 21.96
C ARG A 64 -0.86 -1.48 23.44
N GLY A 65 -2.09 -1.08 23.75
CA GLY A 65 -2.55 -0.78 25.11
C GLY A 65 -2.54 0.71 25.46
N GLU A 66 -1.83 1.55 24.71
CA GLU A 66 -1.75 3.00 24.93
C GLU A 66 -2.44 3.82 23.83
N GLY A 67 -2.63 3.23 22.64
CA GLY A 67 -3.29 3.88 21.52
C GLY A 67 -2.32 4.51 20.53
N PHE A 68 -2.71 5.61 19.89
CA PHE A 68 -1.89 6.28 18.87
C PHE A 68 -0.95 7.30 19.51
N SER A 69 0.29 7.35 19.01
CA SER A 69 1.31 8.32 19.38
C SER A 69 2.06 8.83 18.16
N VAL A 70 2.81 9.92 18.31
CA VAL A 70 3.61 10.54 17.24
C VAL A 70 5.07 10.56 17.69
N ASN A 71 5.96 9.92 16.91
CA ASN A 71 7.37 9.68 17.27
C ASN A 71 8.31 9.78 16.06
N SER A 72 9.61 9.59 16.29
CA SER A 72 10.62 9.72 15.24
C SER A 72 10.64 8.60 14.22
N SER A 73 11.22 8.90 13.04
CA SER A 73 11.59 7.88 12.04
C SER A 73 12.78 7.02 12.44
N GLU A 74 13.51 7.37 13.51
CA GLU A 74 14.69 6.61 13.92
C GLU A 74 14.25 5.28 14.55
N ALA A 75 14.68 4.21 13.90
CA ALA A 75 14.47 2.81 14.29
C ALA A 75 15.24 2.45 15.56
N THR A 76 15.13 3.24 16.63
CA THR A 76 15.51 2.79 17.97
C THR A 76 14.36 1.96 18.51
N ASP A 77 14.26 0.72 18.03
CA ASP A 77 13.53 -0.45 18.56
C ASP A 77 12.04 -0.30 18.96
N VAL A 78 11.43 0.88 18.83
CA VAL A 78 10.18 1.18 19.55
C VAL A 78 9.10 1.82 18.66
N CYS A 79 9.39 2.58 17.60
CA CYS A 79 8.33 3.42 17.02
C CYS A 79 8.40 3.70 15.51
N GLN A 80 8.32 2.65 14.69
CA GLN A 80 7.74 2.83 13.35
C GLN A 80 6.72 1.74 13.04
N THR A 81 5.47 2.01 13.40
CA THR A 81 4.35 1.15 13.04
C THR A 81 4.07 1.32 11.55
N TYR A 82 4.06 0.21 10.83
CA TYR A 82 3.70 0.19 9.41
C TYR A 82 2.26 -0.23 9.24
N PHE A 83 1.49 0.56 8.50
CA PHE A 83 0.07 0.35 8.28
C PHE A 83 -0.22 -0.04 6.85
N THR A 84 -1.15 -0.95 6.64
CA THR A 84 -1.77 -1.20 5.35
C THR A 84 -2.68 -0.04 4.94
N GLN A 85 -2.99 0.06 3.65
CA GLN A 85 -3.94 1.08 3.16
C GLN A 85 -5.34 0.89 3.79
N ALA A 86 -5.74 -0.36 4.06
CA ALA A 86 -7.01 -0.65 4.71
C ALA A 86 -7.07 -0.10 6.13
N GLU A 87 -6.02 -0.30 6.93
CA GLU A 87 -5.92 0.28 8.29
C GLU A 87 -5.97 1.80 8.26
N ILE A 88 -5.23 2.45 7.35
CA ILE A 88 -5.27 3.91 7.18
C ILE A 88 -6.68 4.39 6.83
N ASN A 89 -7.38 3.68 5.94
CA ASN A 89 -8.75 4.03 5.57
C ASN A 89 -9.72 3.89 6.75
N GLU A 90 -9.52 2.92 7.64
CA GLU A 90 -10.29 2.82 8.89
C GLU A 90 -9.95 3.97 9.84
N PHE A 91 -8.69 4.40 9.93
CA PHE A 91 -8.30 5.54 10.76
C PHE A 91 -8.89 6.86 10.26
N LYS A 92 -9.03 7.04 8.94
CA LYS A 92 -9.70 8.21 8.35
C LYS A 92 -11.18 8.34 8.74
N LYS A 93 -11.84 7.23 9.09
CA LYS A 93 -13.24 7.21 9.54
C LYS A 93 -13.41 7.55 11.01
N LYS A 94 -12.32 7.52 11.78
CA LYS A 94 -12.32 7.76 13.23
C LYS A 94 -12.33 9.26 13.51
N HIS A 95 -13.38 9.74 14.16
CA HIS A 95 -13.53 11.16 14.53
C HIS A 95 -12.74 11.54 15.79
N ASP A 96 -12.25 10.56 16.56
CA ASP A 96 -11.43 10.72 17.76
C ASP A 96 -9.93 10.89 17.45
N LEU A 97 -9.53 10.75 16.18
CA LEU A 97 -8.17 11.05 15.71
C LEU A 97 -8.12 12.46 15.13
N ALA A 98 -7.51 13.40 15.88
CA ALA A 98 -7.27 14.77 15.43
C ALA A 98 -6.10 14.86 14.44
N ILE A 99 -6.22 14.18 13.28
CA ILE A 99 -5.22 14.14 12.21
C ILE A 99 -5.76 14.91 11.00
N ASP A 100 -4.97 15.86 10.51
CA ASP A 100 -5.23 16.53 9.22
C ASP A 100 -4.77 15.60 8.08
N TRP A 101 -5.66 14.72 7.64
CA TRP A 101 -5.38 13.71 6.61
C TRP A 101 -5.05 14.30 5.24
N ASP A 102 -5.43 15.56 4.98
CA ASP A 102 -5.10 16.25 3.72
C ASP A 102 -3.64 16.72 3.71
N LYS A 103 -3.02 16.88 4.89
CA LYS A 103 -1.60 17.22 5.04
C LYS A 103 -0.72 16.05 5.42
N ALA A 104 -1.30 14.91 5.76
CA ALA A 104 -0.55 13.71 6.12
C ALA A 104 0.26 13.19 4.92
N ILE A 105 1.54 12.90 5.15
CA ILE A 105 2.42 12.28 4.15
C ILE A 105 2.36 10.77 4.35
N ILE A 106 2.01 10.03 3.30
CA ILE A 106 1.87 8.57 3.32
C ILE A 106 2.84 7.99 2.29
N GLU A 107 3.84 7.25 2.75
CA GLU A 107 4.89 6.72 1.88
C GLU A 107 4.98 5.19 1.98
N PRO A 108 5.19 4.47 0.86
CA PRO A 108 5.35 3.03 0.90
C PRO A 108 6.64 2.65 1.61
N VAL A 109 6.55 1.70 2.54
CA VAL A 109 7.72 1.05 3.13
C VAL A 109 8.44 0.29 2.03
N LYS A 110 9.74 0.56 1.85
CA LYS A 110 10.58 -0.21 0.94
C LYS A 110 10.62 -1.65 1.45
N ALA A 111 10.27 -2.61 0.61
CA ALA A 111 10.43 -4.02 0.95
C ALA A 111 11.90 -4.26 1.30
N GLU A 112 12.16 -4.88 2.46
CA GLU A 112 13.47 -5.45 2.74
C GLU A 112 13.80 -6.44 1.61
N LEU A 113 14.96 -6.25 0.97
CA LEU A 113 15.45 -7.03 -0.16
C LEU A 113 15.89 -8.42 0.28
#